data_AF-A0A951GBM3-F1
#
_entry.id   AF-A0A951GBM3-F1
#
_cell.length_a   1.000
_cell.length_b   1.000
_cell.length_c   1.000
_cell.angle_alpha   90.00
_cell.angle_beta   90.00
_cell.angle_gamma   90.00
#
_symmetry.space_group_name_H-M   'P 1'
#
loop_
_entity.id
_entity.type
_entity.pdbx_description
1 polymer ?
#
loop_
_entity_poly.entity_id
_entity_poly.type
_entity_poly.pdbx_seq_one_letter_code
_entity_poly.pdbx_strand_id
1 'polypeptide(L)' 'MELAREGVPVNIIQRQLGHTDLGTTSTYLQGIDPSEIIDAVRLRRPPTIPATAGLKL' A
#
# COMPACT_ATOMS: atom_id res chain seq x y z
N MET A 1 -9.73 12.93 1.89
CA MET A 1 -9.54 13.97 0.83
C MET A 1 -10.74 14.89 0.74
N GLU A 2 -10.54 16.13 0.29
CA GLU A 2 -11.57 17.17 0.18
C GLU A 2 -12.76 16.75 -0.70
N LEU A 3 -12.50 16.22 -1.90
CA LEU A 3 -13.55 15.72 -2.81
C LEU A 3 -14.46 14.64 -2.19
N ALA A 4 -13.90 13.72 -1.39
CA ALA A 4 -14.70 12.70 -0.71
C ALA A 4 -15.54 13.29 0.43
N ARG A 5 -15.06 14.34 1.10
CA ARG A 5 -15.80 15.07 2.14
C ARG A 5 -16.91 15.94 1.54
N GLU A 6 -16.74 16.38 0.31
CA GLU A 6 -17.74 17.10 -0.50
C GLU A 6 -18.80 16.17 -1.12
N GLY A 7 -18.71 14.86 -0.90
CA GLY A 7 -19.66 13.88 -1.43
C GLY A 7 -19.48 13.57 -2.91
N VAL A 8 -18.33 13.90 -3.51
CA VAL A 8 -18.03 13.53 -4.90
C VAL A 8 -18.00 12.00 -5.02
N PRO A 9 -18.70 11.40 -6.01
CA PRO A 9 -18.73 9.96 -6.17
C PRO A 9 -17.34 9.33 -6.36
N VAL A 10 -17.09 8.17 -5.74
CA VAL A 10 -15.77 7.52 -5.72
C VAL A 10 -15.22 7.21 -7.11
N ASN A 11 -16.08 6.88 -8.07
CA ASN A 11 -15.71 6.62 -9.47
C ASN A 11 -15.21 7.88 -10.20
N ILE A 12 -15.67 9.07 -9.80
CA ILE A 12 -15.19 10.35 -10.33
C ILE A 12 -13.81 10.67 -9.75
N ILE A 13 -13.65 10.48 -8.43
CA ILE A 13 -12.36 10.64 -7.75
C ILE A 13 -11.32 9.68 -8.31
N GLN A 14 -11.68 8.41 -8.54
CA GLN A 14 -10.84 7.40 -9.17
C GLN A 14 -10.27 7.90 -10.50
N ARG A 15 -11.14 8.45 -11.35
CA ARG A 15 -10.77 8.93 -12.69
C ARG A 15 -9.90 10.19 -12.63
N GLN A 16 -10.16 11.09 -11.69
CA GLN A 16 -9.32 12.27 -11.45
C GLN A 16 -7.90 11.89 -10.98
N LEU A 17 -7.80 10.87 -10.12
CA LEU A 17 -6.51 10.36 -9.64
C LEU A 17 -5.78 9.50 -10.68
N GLY A 18 -6.44 9.13 -11.78
CA GLY A 18 -5.86 8.24 -12.80
C GLY A 18 -5.75 6.78 -12.33
N HIS A 19 -6.50 6.38 -11.30
CA HIS A 19 -6.52 5.01 -10.84
C HIS A 19 -7.38 4.13 -11.75
N THR A 20 -6.92 2.91 -12.00
CA THR A 20 -7.67 1.89 -12.74
C THR A 20 -8.50 0.99 -11.83
N ASP A 21 -8.25 1.02 -10.53
CA ASP A 21 -8.87 0.18 -9.51
C ASP A 21 -9.55 1.01 -8.40
N LEU A 22 -10.75 0.58 -8.00
CA LEU A 22 -11.51 1.24 -6.93
C LEU A 22 -10.91 0.96 -5.55
N GLY A 23 -10.27 -0.20 -5.34
CA GLY A 23 -9.55 -0.51 -4.10
C GLY A 23 -8.43 0.50 -3.84
N THR A 24 -7.62 0.81 -4.85
CA THR A 24 -6.55 1.80 -4.82
C THR A 24 -7.07 3.19 -4.44
N THR A 25 -8.20 3.60 -5.01
CA THR A 25 -8.88 4.85 -4.66
C THR A 25 -9.39 4.85 -3.22
N SER A 26 -9.96 3.72 -2.77
CA SER A 26 -10.45 3.57 -1.40
C SER A 26 -9.33 3.72 -0.37
N THR A 27 -8.21 3.01 -0.57
CA THR A 27 -7.00 3.13 0.26
C THR A 27 -6.46 4.56 0.29
N TYR A 28 -6.39 5.23 -0.86
CA TYR A 28 -5.95 6.62 -0.92
C TYR A 28 -6.89 7.58 -0.14
N LEU A 29 -8.20 7.35 -0.20
CA LEU A 29 -9.19 8.16 0.51
C LEU A 29 -9.21 7.93 2.02
N GLN A 30 -8.99 6.68 2.45
CA GLN A 30 -8.82 6.30 3.86
C GLN A 30 -7.51 6.87 4.43
N GLY A 31 -6.55 7.17 3.55
CA GLY A 31 -5.19 7.51 3.93
C GLY A 31 -4.39 6.23 4.11
N ILE A 32 -3.16 6.24 3.60
CA ILE A 32 -2.22 5.16 3.88
C ILE A 32 -1.60 5.49 5.24
N ASP A 33 -1.91 4.70 6.26
CA ASP A 33 -1.17 4.77 7.52
C ASP A 33 0.19 4.09 7.33
N PRO A 34 1.30 4.84 7.30
CA PRO A 34 2.61 4.23 7.11
C PRO A 34 2.99 3.32 8.27
N SER A 35 2.41 3.51 9.46
CA SER A 35 2.69 2.69 10.64
C SER A 35 2.25 1.24 10.42
N GLU A 36 1.12 0.99 9.78
CA GLU A 36 0.65 -0.36 9.44
C GLU A 36 1.67 -1.11 8.56
N ILE A 37 2.17 -0.43 7.52
CA ILE A 37 3.18 -1.00 6.60
C ILE A 37 4.50 -1.23 7.36
N ILE A 38 4.95 -0.26 8.15
CA ILE A 38 6.19 -0.36 8.92
C ILE A 38 6.09 -1.49 9.95
N ASP A 39 4.96 -1.64 10.64
CA ASP A 39 4.75 -2.67 11.65
C ASP A 39 4.67 -4.05 11.01
N ALA A 40 3.98 -4.19 9.88
CA ALA A 40 3.98 -5.42 9.10
C ALA A 40 5.40 -5.83 8.66
N VAL A 41 6.23 -4.86 8.24
CA VAL A 41 7.63 -5.09 7.88
C VAL A 41 8.48 -5.45 9.11
N ARG A 42 8.26 -4.80 10.26
CA ARG A 42 8.97 -5.09 11.52
C ARG A 42 8.66 -6.48 12.08
N LEU A 43 7.41 -6.92 11.97
CA LEU A 43 6.94 -8.22 12.47
C LEU A 43 7.33 -9.39 11.56
N ARG A 44 7.61 -9.11 10.28
CA ARG A 44 8.05 -10.12 9.32
C ARG A 44 9.42 -10.69 9.71
N ARG A 45 9.55 -12.03 9.62
CA ARG A 45 10.88 -12.68 9.67
C ARG A 45 11.73 -12.21 8.48
N PRO A 46 12.97 -11.75 8.68
CA PRO A 46 13.84 -11.36 7.58
C PRO A 46 14.06 -12.52 6.61
N PRO A 47 14.15 -12.26 5.29
CA PRO A 47 14.59 -13.27 4.35
C PRO A 47 16.02 -13.67 4.72
N THR A 48 16.22 -14.95 5.02
CA THR A 48 17.54 -15.50 5.37
C THR A 48 17.97 -16.46 4.26
N ILE A 49 19.24 -16.37 3.87
CA ILE A 49 19.88 -17.37 3.02
C ILE A 49 20.75 -18.28 3.89
N PRO A 50 20.79 -19.60 3.67
CA PRO A 50 21.73 -20.47 4.36
C PRO A 50 23.17 -20.05 4.06
N ALA A 51 24.03 -19.98 5.08
CA ALA A 51 25.45 -19.62 4.88
C ALA A 51 26.15 -20.53 3.85
N THR A 52 25.74 -21.80 3.78
CA THR A 52 26.24 -22.79 2.81
C THR A 52 25.90 -22.44 1.36
N ALA A 53 24.85 -21.66 1.11
CA ALA A 53 24.49 -21.23 -0.24
C ALA A 53 25.53 -20.25 -0.85
N GLY A 54 26.25 -19.50 0.00
CA GLY A 54 27.34 -18.60 -0.43
C GLY A 54 28.72 -19.28 -0.44
N LEU A 55 28.80 -20.54 -0.03
CA LEU A 55 30.05 -21.30 0.18
C LEU A 55 30.33 -22.31 -0.95
N LYS A 56 29.63 -22.21 -2.08
CA LYS A 56 29.98 -22.95 -3.30
C LYS A 56 31.17 -22.25 -3.97
N LEU A 57 32.36 -22.81 -3.77
CA LEU A 57 33.55 -22.57 -4.59
C LEU A 57 33.42 -23.27 -5.94
#